data_AF-A0A970X5L5-F1
#
_entry.id   AF-A0A970X5L5-F1
#
_cell.length_a   1.000
_cell.length_b   1.000
_cell.length_c   1.000
_cell.angle_alpha   90.00
_cell.angle_beta   90.00
_cell.angle_gamma   90.00
#
_symmetry.space_group_name_H-M   'P 1'
#
loop_
_entity.id
_entity.type
_entity.pdbx_description
1 polymer ?
#
loop_
_entity_poly.entity_id
_entity_poly.type
_entity_poly.pdbx_seq_one_letter_code
_entity_poly.pdbx_strand_id
1 'polypeptide(L)'
;MASPLFGFVQLEFGFLLGPPDGRYMVRANPAAEPETVLALTTLGAVERRLLRGRRGHSVDRAEPEPVPTSRATAIRTEPFATAGHAESWLAAVRDDGDRRERETDTAVAVLNQALRAWRAASADPYVRDVDLARALVARIGFGSGDAVVGGLYEQAWELPRHGIARARRSMEAPEERFAALLGGRQEILACEELVLRARADLDAHRDREAALQARVALEALLAELPHPPGDRRGPLEADRGPIGAAANAALTGSLSEDLTDALIAAVERMEDALRARRLGTDRG
;
A
#
# COMPACT_ATOMS: atom_id res chain seq x y z
N MET A 1 -10.77 22.93 31.42
CA MET A 1 -10.29 21.53 31.39
C MET A 1 -9.37 21.40 30.19
N ALA A 2 -8.21 20.76 30.34
CA ALA A 2 -7.33 20.52 29.19
C ALA A 2 -8.03 19.58 28.19
N SER A 3 -7.91 19.87 26.90
CA SER A 3 -8.46 19.00 25.85
C SER A 3 -7.74 17.65 25.85
N PRO A 4 -8.46 16.53 25.62
CA PRO A 4 -7.82 15.21 25.52
C PRO A 4 -6.81 15.19 24.37
N LEU A 5 -5.69 14.49 24.58
CA LEU A 5 -4.60 14.34 23.61
C LEU A 5 -4.67 12.97 22.95
N PHE A 6 -4.45 12.93 21.64
CA PHE A 6 -4.51 11.71 20.84
C PHE A 6 -3.20 11.55 20.07
N GLY A 7 -2.74 10.30 19.95
CA GLY A 7 -1.61 9.96 19.10
C GLY A 7 -2.02 9.96 17.63
N PHE A 8 -1.12 10.34 16.73
CA PHE A 8 -1.36 10.33 15.30
C PHE A 8 -0.13 9.97 14.48
N VAL A 9 -0.39 9.51 13.26
CA VAL A 9 0.58 9.45 12.16
C VAL A 9 0.04 10.25 10.99
N GLN A 10 0.86 11.16 10.47
CA GLN A 10 0.52 12.03 9.35
C GLN A 10 1.44 11.75 8.17
N LEU A 11 0.84 11.59 6.99
CA LEU A 11 1.50 11.30 5.72
C LEU A 11 1.13 12.38 4.69
N GLU A 12 2.13 12.85 3.94
CA GLU A 12 1.92 13.80 2.84
C GLU A 12 2.38 13.22 1.51
N PHE A 13 1.58 13.41 0.45
CA PHE A 13 1.81 12.88 -0.88
C PHE A 13 1.70 13.97 -1.94
N GLY A 14 2.61 13.94 -2.92
CA GLY A 14 2.62 14.89 -4.04
C GLY A 14 1.60 14.59 -5.14
N PHE A 15 0.44 14.02 -4.79
CA PHE A 15 -0.64 13.68 -5.70
C PHE A 15 -1.96 13.61 -4.93
N LEU A 16 -3.08 13.77 -5.64
CA LEU A 16 -4.41 13.62 -5.05
C LEU A 16 -4.68 12.15 -4.72
N LEU A 17 -5.11 11.88 -3.50
CA LEU A 17 -5.41 10.53 -3.02
C LEU A 17 -6.69 9.92 -3.64
N GLY A 18 -7.64 10.76 -4.07
CA GLY A 18 -8.90 10.32 -4.66
C GLY A 18 -10.13 10.62 -3.79
N PRO A 19 -10.21 10.10 -2.55
CA PRO A 19 -11.31 10.42 -1.65
C PRO A 19 -11.38 11.93 -1.37
N PRO A 20 -12.58 12.50 -1.13
CA PRO A 20 -12.72 13.91 -0.81
C PRO A 20 -12.08 14.27 0.53
N ASP A 21 -11.76 15.55 0.70
CA ASP A 21 -11.31 16.09 1.99
C ASP A 21 -12.41 15.91 3.04
N GLY A 22 -12.02 15.51 4.25
CA GLY A 22 -12.99 15.22 5.31
C GLY A 22 -12.43 14.40 6.47
N ARG A 23 -13.33 14.03 7.38
CA ARG A 23 -13.06 13.16 8.54
C ARG A 23 -13.82 11.85 8.36
N TYR A 24 -13.12 10.73 8.49
CA TYR A 24 -13.67 9.39 8.28
C TYR A 24 -13.40 8.51 9.48
N MET A 25 -14.43 7.81 9.95
CA MET A 25 -14.29 6.82 11.01
C MET A 25 -13.92 5.48 10.38
N VAL A 26 -12.79 4.92 10.80
CA VAL A 26 -12.28 3.64 10.29
C VAL A 26 -12.48 2.56 11.35
N ARG A 27 -13.06 1.45 10.91
CA ARG A 27 -13.40 0.27 11.71
C ARG A 27 -12.75 -0.95 11.07
N ALA A 28 -12.33 -1.92 11.88
CA ALA A 28 -11.80 -3.18 11.40
C ALA A 28 -12.86 -3.98 10.61
N ASN A 29 -14.12 -3.92 11.04
CA ASN A 29 -15.27 -4.49 10.34
C ASN A 29 -16.54 -3.67 10.65
N PRO A 30 -17.66 -3.88 9.92
CA PRO A 30 -18.87 -3.06 10.08
C PRO A 30 -19.48 -3.05 11.50
N ALA A 31 -19.22 -4.08 12.31
CA ALA A 31 -19.74 -4.21 13.67
C ALA A 31 -18.75 -3.73 14.75
N ALA A 32 -17.47 -3.55 14.43
CA ALA A 32 -16.43 -3.11 15.36
C ALA A 32 -16.57 -1.61 15.67
N GLU A 33 -16.17 -1.20 16.87
CA GLU A 33 -16.03 0.23 17.22
C GLU A 33 -14.93 0.91 16.36
N PRO A 34 -14.97 2.24 16.19
CA PRO A 34 -13.92 2.94 15.46
C PRO A 34 -12.60 2.93 16.23
N GLU A 35 -11.56 2.48 15.54
CA GLU A 35 -10.20 2.41 16.11
C GLU A 35 -9.37 3.61 15.66
N THR A 36 -9.71 4.22 14.52
CA THR A 36 -8.97 5.33 13.95
C THR A 36 -9.91 6.35 13.31
N VAL A 37 -9.60 7.63 13.49
CA VAL A 37 -10.15 8.73 12.69
C VAL A 37 -9.13 9.08 11.61
N LEU A 38 -9.53 8.95 10.34
CA LEU A 38 -8.72 9.37 9.20
C LEU A 38 -9.18 10.77 8.75
N ALA A 39 -8.28 11.76 8.86
CA ALA A 39 -8.49 13.09 8.31
C ALA A 39 -7.75 13.23 6.97
N LEU A 40 -8.48 13.62 5.93
CA LEU A 40 -7.95 13.89 4.59
C LEU A 40 -8.07 15.38 4.28
N THR A 41 -6.99 15.97 3.76
CA THR A 41 -6.96 17.39 3.38
C THR A 41 -6.05 17.58 2.17
N THR A 42 -6.47 18.41 1.23
CA THR A 42 -5.68 18.81 0.07
C THR A 42 -5.11 20.21 0.30
N LEU A 43 -3.77 20.31 0.27
CA LEU A 43 -3.01 21.53 0.48
C LEU A 43 -2.51 22.09 -0.84
N GLY A 44 -2.44 23.42 -0.94
CA GLY A 44 -1.88 24.11 -2.10
C GLY A 44 -2.66 23.89 -3.40
N ALA A 45 -3.90 23.41 -3.32
CA ALA A 45 -4.78 23.35 -4.47
C ALA A 45 -5.08 24.78 -4.94
N VAL A 46 -4.70 25.11 -6.18
CA VAL A 46 -5.19 26.32 -6.85
C VAL A 46 -6.72 26.23 -6.84
N GLU A 47 -7.40 27.27 -6.36
CA GLU A 47 -8.86 27.35 -6.41
C GLU A 47 -9.30 27.00 -7.83
N ARG A 48 -9.93 25.83 -7.99
CA ARG A 48 -10.54 25.43 -9.24
C ARG A 48 -11.71 26.37 -9.46
N ARG A 49 -11.45 27.53 -10.08
CA ARG A 49 -12.49 28.44 -10.56
C ARG A 49 -13.47 27.59 -11.36
N LEU A 50 -14.67 27.42 -10.81
CA LEU A 50 -15.78 26.69 -11.39
C LEU A 50 -16.06 27.26 -12.78
N LEU A 51 -15.45 26.67 -13.81
CA LEU A 51 -15.59 27.12 -15.18
C LEU A 51 -15.67 25.91 -16.10
N ARG A 52 -16.91 25.66 -16.54
CA ARG A 52 -17.29 25.40 -17.94
C ARG A 52 -16.15 24.86 -18.81
N GLY A 53 -16.27 23.60 -19.24
CA GLY A 53 -15.30 22.84 -20.03
C GLY A 53 -14.38 23.70 -20.89
N ARG A 54 -13.13 23.84 -20.44
CA ARG A 54 -12.08 24.51 -21.20
C ARG A 54 -11.71 23.58 -22.36
N ARG A 55 -11.98 24.01 -23.59
CA ARG A 55 -11.45 23.38 -24.79
C ARG A 55 -9.92 23.47 -24.76
N GLY A 56 -9.25 22.42 -25.22
CA GLY A 56 -7.79 22.42 -25.34
C GLY A 56 -7.30 23.59 -26.20
N HIS A 57 -6.14 24.14 -25.86
CA HIS A 57 -5.45 25.16 -26.65
C HIS A 57 -3.99 24.73 -26.89
N SER A 58 -3.40 25.22 -27.98
CA SER A 58 -1.97 25.02 -28.24
C SER A 58 -1.13 25.73 -27.19
N VAL A 59 0.01 25.17 -26.84
CA VAL A 59 1.00 25.78 -25.94
C VAL A 59 2.38 25.55 -26.53
N ASP A 60 3.13 26.62 -26.75
CA ASP A 60 4.50 26.53 -27.31
C ASP A 60 5.52 26.14 -26.23
N ARG A 61 5.27 26.58 -24.99
CA ARG A 61 6.02 26.20 -23.79
C ARG A 61 5.11 26.32 -22.57
N ALA A 62 4.91 25.23 -21.84
CA ALA A 62 4.15 25.22 -20.61
C ALA A 62 5.09 25.36 -19.40
N GLU A 63 4.73 26.22 -18.45
CA GLU A 63 5.30 26.16 -17.10
C GLU A 63 4.69 24.94 -16.36
N PRO A 64 5.44 24.30 -15.43
CA PRO A 64 4.89 23.21 -14.64
C PRO A 64 3.68 23.68 -13.83
N GLU A 65 2.58 22.95 -13.92
CA GLU A 65 1.39 23.20 -13.10
C GLU A 65 1.75 22.97 -11.60
N PRO A 66 1.35 23.85 -10.68
CA PRO A 66 1.50 23.60 -9.25
C PRO A 66 0.85 22.28 -8.83
N VAL A 67 1.57 21.44 -8.10
CA VAL A 67 1.10 20.11 -7.70
C VAL A 67 0.44 20.21 -6.31
N PRO A 68 -0.84 19.83 -6.17
CA PRO A 68 -1.48 19.77 -4.85
C PRO A 68 -0.83 18.69 -3.99
N THR A 69 -0.74 18.94 -2.70
CA THR A 69 -0.26 17.95 -1.72
C THR A 69 -1.44 17.39 -0.95
N SER A 70 -1.66 16.09 -1.01
CA SER A 70 -2.64 15.45 -0.13
C SER A 70 -2.00 15.09 1.20
N ARG A 71 -2.68 15.43 2.29
CA ARG A 71 -2.32 15.11 3.66
C ARG A 71 -3.35 14.13 4.21
N ALA A 72 -2.86 13.00 4.72
CA ALA A 72 -3.65 12.03 5.46
C ALA A 72 -3.14 11.98 6.90
N THR A 73 -4.03 12.11 7.88
CA THR A 73 -3.68 11.98 9.30
C THR A 73 -4.54 10.89 9.92
N ALA A 74 -3.91 9.79 10.32
CA ALA A 74 -4.51 8.70 11.07
C ALA A 74 -4.39 9.01 12.57
N ILE A 75 -5.52 9.18 13.25
CA ILE A 75 -5.62 9.62 14.64
C ILE A 75 -6.22 8.49 15.47
N ARG A 76 -5.55 8.10 16.56
CA ARG A 76 -6.05 7.10 17.50
C ARG A 76 -7.32 7.60 18.17
N THR A 77 -8.30 6.72 18.37
CA THR A 77 -9.55 7.09 19.06
C THR A 77 -9.42 7.08 20.59
N GLU A 78 -8.45 6.35 21.13
CA GLU A 78 -8.17 6.32 22.56
C GLU A 78 -7.27 7.51 22.97
N PRO A 79 -7.74 8.39 23.88
CA PRO A 79 -6.93 9.51 24.35
C PRO A 79 -5.87 9.06 25.35
N PHE A 80 -4.75 9.79 25.40
CA PHE A 80 -3.78 9.64 26.47
C PHE A 80 -4.37 10.12 27.81
N ALA A 81 -4.13 9.34 28.86
CA ALA A 81 -4.53 9.69 30.22
C ALA A 81 -4.00 11.07 30.68
N THR A 82 -2.78 11.43 30.28
CA THR A 82 -2.13 12.71 30.64
C THR A 82 -1.17 13.18 29.54
N ALA A 83 -0.75 14.45 29.60
CA ALA A 83 0.30 14.98 28.71
C ALA A 83 1.64 14.22 28.85
N GLY A 84 2.05 13.91 30.08
CA GLY A 84 3.28 13.12 30.32
C GLY A 84 3.21 11.69 29.76
N HIS A 85 2.02 11.09 29.71
CA HIS A 85 1.82 9.81 29.02
C HIS A 85 2.01 9.96 27.50
N ALA A 86 1.49 11.02 26.89
CA ALA A 86 1.67 11.30 25.47
C ALA A 86 3.16 11.54 25.11
N GLU A 87 3.86 12.32 25.92
CA GLU A 87 5.31 12.57 25.77
C GLU A 87 6.13 11.29 25.89
N SER A 88 5.83 10.46 26.90
CA SER A 88 6.50 9.18 27.11
C SER A 88 6.23 8.19 25.97
N TRP A 89 5.01 8.17 25.42
CA TRP A 89 4.68 7.39 24.24
C TRP A 89 5.50 7.83 23.04
N LEU A 90 5.57 9.14 22.76
CA LEU A 90 6.33 9.64 21.61
C LEU A 90 7.83 9.38 21.75
N ALA A 91 8.39 9.51 22.96
CA ALA A 91 9.77 9.15 23.25
C ALA A 91 10.02 7.66 22.99
N ALA A 92 9.15 6.78 23.48
CA ALA A 92 9.27 5.35 23.25
C ALA A 92 9.20 4.97 21.76
N VAL A 93 8.37 5.65 20.95
CA VAL A 93 8.31 5.44 19.49
C VAL A 93 9.58 5.94 18.80
N ARG A 94 10.24 6.98 19.31
CA ARG A 94 11.51 7.47 18.75
C ARG A 94 12.65 6.47 18.97
N ASP A 95 12.70 5.90 20.16
CA ASP A 95 13.80 5.05 20.61
C ASP A 95 13.68 3.59 20.15
N ASP A 96 12.48 3.14 19.76
CA ASP A 96 12.18 1.77 19.31
C ASP A 96 11.79 1.76 17.82
N GLY A 97 12.66 1.17 17.00
CA GLY A 97 12.46 1.06 15.55
C GLY A 97 11.26 0.21 15.16
N ASP A 98 11.04 -0.91 15.84
CA ASP A 98 9.95 -1.84 15.53
C ASP A 98 8.61 -1.21 15.95
N ARG A 99 8.60 -0.47 17.07
CA ARG A 99 7.41 0.29 17.48
C ARG A 99 7.08 1.39 16.48
N ARG A 100 8.08 2.11 15.99
CA ARG A 100 7.90 3.10 14.93
C ARG A 100 7.29 2.48 13.68
N GLU A 101 7.82 1.35 13.22
CA GLU A 101 7.33 0.63 12.04
C GLU A 101 5.87 0.22 12.22
N ARG A 102 5.50 -0.37 13.36
CA ARG A 102 4.10 -0.73 13.67
C ARG A 102 3.14 0.46 13.60
N GLU A 103 3.52 1.61 14.15
CA GLU A 103 2.68 2.82 14.11
C GLU A 103 2.52 3.33 12.65
N THR A 104 3.59 3.33 11.86
CA THR A 104 3.50 3.74 10.44
C THR A 104 2.73 2.76 9.57
N ASP A 105 2.91 1.46 9.78
CA ASP A 105 2.24 0.40 9.01
C ASP A 105 0.74 0.43 9.28
N THR A 106 0.35 0.60 10.54
CA THR A 106 -1.06 0.79 10.92
C THR A 106 -1.67 1.98 10.18
N ALA A 107 -0.96 3.11 10.13
CA ALA A 107 -1.46 4.30 9.44
C ALA A 107 -1.57 4.13 7.92
N VAL A 108 -0.60 3.46 7.29
CA VAL A 108 -0.62 3.12 5.86
C VAL A 108 -1.76 2.15 5.56
N ALA A 109 -1.97 1.13 6.40
CA ALA A 109 -3.06 0.16 6.27
C ALA A 109 -4.44 0.86 6.33
N VAL A 110 -4.64 1.75 7.30
CA VAL A 110 -5.86 2.57 7.43
C VAL A 110 -6.10 3.42 6.19
N LEU A 111 -5.06 4.07 5.66
CA LEU A 111 -5.19 4.87 4.45
C LEU A 111 -5.53 4.00 3.23
N ASN A 112 -4.84 2.87 3.05
CA ASN A 112 -5.12 1.94 1.95
C ASN A 112 -6.52 1.32 2.04
N GLN A 113 -7.04 1.08 3.26
CA GLN A 113 -8.43 0.69 3.45
C GLN A 113 -9.40 1.76 2.92
N ALA A 114 -9.15 3.04 3.21
CA ALA A 114 -9.97 4.14 2.71
C ALA A 114 -9.88 4.27 1.18
N LEU A 115 -8.68 4.12 0.61
CA LEU A 115 -8.45 4.17 -0.84
C LEU A 115 -9.17 3.02 -1.56
N ARG A 116 -9.12 1.80 -1.01
CA ARG A 116 -9.88 0.65 -1.50
C ARG A 116 -11.39 0.88 -1.43
N ALA A 117 -11.88 1.40 -0.31
CA ALA A 117 -13.30 1.72 -0.16
C ALA A 117 -13.74 2.77 -1.19
N TRP A 118 -12.92 3.79 -1.42
CA TRP A 118 -13.19 4.80 -2.45
C TRP A 118 -13.14 4.24 -3.87
N ARG A 119 -12.17 3.36 -4.18
CA ARG A 119 -12.08 2.63 -5.45
C ARG A 119 -13.39 1.89 -5.76
N ALA A 120 -13.93 1.19 -4.75
CA ALA A 120 -15.21 0.49 -4.87
C ALA A 120 -16.40 1.45 -5.00
N ALA A 121 -16.43 2.53 -4.21
CA ALA A 121 -17.55 3.48 -4.21
C ALA A 121 -17.62 4.34 -5.48
N SER A 122 -16.47 4.70 -6.05
CA SER A 122 -16.36 5.52 -7.26
C SER A 122 -16.30 4.70 -8.56
N ALA A 123 -16.13 3.38 -8.46
CA ALA A 123 -15.83 2.49 -9.58
C ALA A 123 -14.60 2.93 -10.41
N ASP A 124 -13.66 3.64 -9.78
CA ASP A 124 -12.43 4.11 -10.43
C ASP A 124 -11.27 3.15 -10.12
N PRO A 125 -10.83 2.30 -11.07
CA PRO A 125 -9.74 1.36 -10.83
C PRO A 125 -8.36 2.02 -10.69
N TYR A 126 -8.23 3.32 -11.00
CA TYR A 126 -6.96 4.03 -11.02
C TYR A 126 -6.60 4.66 -9.67
N VAL A 127 -7.50 4.63 -8.69
CA VAL A 127 -7.18 4.92 -7.29
C VAL A 127 -6.17 3.88 -6.83
N ARG A 128 -4.95 4.29 -6.49
CA ARG A 128 -3.84 3.38 -6.13
C ARG A 128 -3.61 3.31 -4.64
N ASP A 129 -3.15 2.17 -4.15
CA ASP A 129 -2.61 2.06 -2.79
C ASP A 129 -1.32 2.89 -2.67
N VAL A 130 -1.00 3.27 -1.43
CA VAL A 130 0.19 4.04 -1.07
C VAL A 130 1.12 3.24 -0.17
N ASP A 131 2.35 3.70 -0.09
CA ASP A 131 3.42 3.13 0.72
C ASP A 131 4.16 4.28 1.42
N LEU A 132 4.68 4.01 2.63
CA LEU A 132 5.42 4.98 3.44
C LEU A 132 6.64 5.53 2.68
N ALA A 133 7.35 4.68 1.92
CA ALA A 133 8.53 5.09 1.17
C ALA A 133 8.22 6.10 0.03
N ARG A 134 6.93 6.25 -0.33
CA ARG A 134 6.46 7.24 -1.32
C ARG A 134 5.90 8.51 -0.69
N ALA A 135 5.80 8.58 0.64
CA ALA A 135 5.39 9.80 1.33
C ALA A 135 6.49 10.86 1.21
N LEU A 136 6.10 12.10 0.89
CA LEU A 136 7.00 13.26 0.91
C LEU A 136 7.45 13.58 2.34
N VAL A 137 6.53 13.38 3.27
CA VAL A 137 6.71 13.58 4.70
C VAL A 137 5.91 12.53 5.47
N ALA A 138 6.50 12.02 6.55
CA ALA A 138 5.82 11.24 7.57
C ALA A 138 6.10 11.84 8.95
N ARG A 139 5.07 12.03 9.77
CA ARG A 139 5.18 12.55 11.13
C ARG A 139 4.45 11.65 12.10
N ILE A 140 5.03 11.43 13.27
CA ILE A 140 4.38 10.77 14.41
C ILE A 140 4.31 11.77 15.55
N GLY A 141 3.16 11.93 16.19
CA GLY A 141 3.01 12.93 17.24
C GLY A 141 1.73 12.79 18.03
N PHE A 142 1.46 13.80 18.84
CA PHE A 142 0.21 13.91 19.58
C PHE A 142 -0.31 15.33 19.61
N GLY A 143 -1.62 15.47 19.83
CA GLY A 143 -2.28 16.75 19.99
C GLY A 143 -3.76 16.59 20.30
N SER A 144 -4.46 17.71 20.50
CA SER A 144 -5.91 17.67 20.66
C SER A 144 -6.60 17.28 19.34
N GLY A 145 -7.73 16.57 19.42
CA GLY A 145 -8.38 15.98 18.24
C GLY A 145 -8.66 16.99 17.12
N ASP A 146 -9.29 18.12 17.42
CA ASP A 146 -9.59 19.15 16.41
C ASP A 146 -8.33 19.82 15.86
N ALA A 147 -7.31 20.04 16.69
CA ALA A 147 -6.04 20.60 16.25
C ALA A 147 -5.35 19.64 15.26
N VAL A 148 -5.27 18.36 15.60
CA VAL A 148 -4.61 17.33 14.77
C VAL A 148 -5.31 17.16 13.44
N VAL A 149 -6.65 17.20 13.40
CA VAL A 149 -7.40 17.20 12.14
C VAL A 149 -7.04 18.44 11.29
N GLY A 150 -6.88 19.60 11.91
CA GLY A 150 -6.41 20.82 11.24
C GLY A 150 -4.93 20.80 10.84
N GLY A 151 -4.19 19.73 11.16
CA GLY A 151 -2.76 19.61 10.92
C GLY A 151 -1.88 20.35 11.94
N LEU A 152 -2.44 20.73 13.08
CA LEU A 152 -1.74 21.33 14.22
C LEU A 152 -1.50 20.26 15.30
N TYR A 153 -0.38 20.34 16.02
CA TYR A 153 -0.03 19.35 17.03
C TYR A 153 0.75 19.99 18.17
N GLU A 154 0.68 19.38 19.36
CA GLU A 154 1.46 19.81 20.54
C GLU A 154 2.93 19.43 20.35
N GLN A 155 3.16 18.18 19.94
CA GLN A 155 4.49 17.70 19.59
C GLN A 155 4.40 16.69 18.47
N ALA A 156 5.34 16.78 17.53
CA ALA A 156 5.52 15.78 16.50
C ALA A 156 7.01 15.53 16.23
N TRP A 157 7.28 14.35 15.70
CA TRP A 157 8.56 13.95 15.17
C TRP A 157 8.40 13.69 13.68
N GLU A 158 9.12 14.45 12.86
CA GLU A 158 9.22 14.15 11.44
C GLU A 158 10.23 13.02 11.23
N LEU A 159 9.76 11.95 10.60
CA LEU A 159 10.59 10.78 10.32
C LEU A 159 11.61 11.14 9.24
N PRO A 160 12.84 10.58 9.31
CA PRO A 160 13.78 10.67 8.19
C PRO A 160 13.09 10.19 6.92
N ARG A 161 13.25 10.96 5.84
CA ARG A 161 12.76 10.53 4.52
C ARG A 161 13.36 9.16 4.23
N HIS A 162 12.50 8.17 4.09
CA HIS A 162 12.90 6.90 3.52
C HIS A 162 13.21 7.23 2.06
N GLY A 163 14.48 7.51 1.76
CA GLY A 163 14.92 7.50 0.37
C GLY A 163 14.47 6.16 -0.19
N ILE A 164 13.90 6.14 -1.41
CA ILE A 164 13.53 4.91 -2.13
C ILE A 164 14.63 3.92 -1.81
N ALA A 165 14.34 2.91 -0.98
CA ALA A 165 15.35 1.97 -0.56
C ALA A 165 15.92 1.47 -1.88
N ARG A 166 17.15 1.87 -2.21
CA ARG A 166 17.81 1.46 -3.44
C ARG A 166 17.59 -0.02 -3.43
N ALA A 167 16.76 -0.53 -4.36
CA ALA A 167 16.35 -1.92 -4.38
C ALA A 167 17.62 -2.69 -4.04
N ARG A 168 17.61 -3.43 -2.92
CA ARG A 168 18.81 -4.17 -2.46
C ARG A 168 19.41 -4.73 -3.73
N ARG A 169 20.73 -4.55 -3.91
CA ARG A 169 21.50 -4.86 -5.14
C ARG A 169 21.38 -6.33 -5.61
N SER A 170 20.39 -7.08 -5.13
CA SER A 170 19.98 -8.43 -5.49
C SER A 170 19.00 -8.50 -6.67
N MET A 171 18.49 -7.38 -7.19
CA MET A 171 17.84 -7.36 -8.51
C MET A 171 18.73 -6.56 -9.46
N GLU A 172 19.71 -7.20 -10.08
CA GLU A 172 20.38 -6.66 -11.27
C GLU A 172 19.43 -6.95 -12.45
N ALA A 173 18.86 -6.03 -13.24
CA ALA A 173 18.89 -4.58 -13.31
C ALA A 173 17.47 -4.11 -13.76
N PRO A 174 16.64 -3.49 -12.89
CA PRO A 174 15.28 -3.08 -13.21
C PRO A 174 15.19 -2.15 -14.42
N GLU A 175 16.19 -1.26 -14.57
CA GLU A 175 16.28 -0.31 -15.67
C GLU A 175 16.50 -1.00 -17.02
N GLU A 176 17.35 -2.04 -17.07
CA GLU A 176 17.59 -2.82 -18.29
C GLU A 176 16.36 -3.61 -18.71
N ARG A 177 15.69 -4.28 -17.76
CA ARG A 177 14.42 -4.97 -18.02
C ARG A 177 13.35 -3.99 -18.48
N PHE A 178 13.22 -2.85 -17.82
CA PHE A 178 12.31 -1.79 -18.23
C PHE A 178 12.56 -1.33 -19.67
N ALA A 179 13.82 -1.06 -20.02
CA ALA A 179 14.19 -0.68 -21.39
C ALA A 179 13.95 -1.81 -22.41
N ALA A 180 14.13 -3.08 -22.03
CA ALA A 180 13.84 -4.22 -22.89
C ALA A 180 12.34 -4.39 -23.15
N LEU A 181 11.50 -4.22 -22.12
CA LEU A 181 10.04 -4.26 -22.24
C LEU A 181 9.52 -3.11 -23.12
N LEU A 182 9.96 -1.87 -22.86
CA LEU A 182 9.56 -0.72 -23.68
C LEU A 182 10.06 -0.82 -25.12
N GLY A 183 11.24 -1.41 -25.32
CA GLY A 183 11.80 -1.65 -26.64
C GLY A 183 11.23 -2.88 -27.35
N GLY A 184 10.28 -3.61 -26.76
CA GLY A 184 9.67 -4.82 -27.32
C GLY A 184 10.63 -6.01 -27.45
N ARG A 185 11.79 -5.98 -26.78
CA ARG A 185 12.75 -7.10 -26.75
C ARG A 185 12.35 -8.20 -25.77
N GLN A 186 11.46 -7.87 -24.84
CA GLN A 186 10.84 -8.77 -23.89
C GLN A 186 9.36 -8.42 -23.78
N GLU A 187 8.54 -9.41 -23.41
CA GLU A 187 7.13 -9.24 -23.11
C GLU A 187 6.89 -9.39 -21.61
N ILE A 188 5.86 -8.69 -21.11
CA ILE A 188 5.33 -8.92 -19.77
C ILE A 188 4.43 -10.15 -19.85
N LEU A 189 4.72 -11.17 -19.04
CA LEU A 189 3.86 -12.34 -18.93
C LEU A 189 2.65 -12.04 -18.05
N ALA A 190 1.50 -12.65 -18.32
CA ALA A 190 0.31 -12.43 -17.50
C ALA A 190 0.53 -12.88 -16.04
N CYS A 191 1.26 -13.98 -15.84
CA CYS A 191 1.61 -14.46 -14.50
C CYS A 191 2.44 -13.45 -13.69
N GLU A 192 3.28 -12.64 -14.34
CA GLU A 192 4.12 -11.67 -13.63
C GLU A 192 3.28 -10.61 -12.91
N GLU A 193 2.27 -10.08 -13.59
CA GLU A 193 1.35 -9.10 -13.00
C GLU A 193 0.43 -9.74 -11.96
N LEU A 194 -0.07 -10.96 -12.23
CA LEU A 194 -0.97 -11.64 -11.29
C LEU A 194 -0.29 -12.02 -9.97
N VAL A 195 0.98 -12.45 -10.01
CA VAL A 195 1.77 -12.74 -8.80
C VAL A 195 2.03 -11.46 -8.01
N LEU A 196 2.38 -10.34 -8.68
CA LEU A 196 2.58 -9.06 -8.01
C LEU A 196 1.31 -8.55 -7.30
N ARG A 197 0.14 -8.73 -7.92
CA ARG A 197 -1.14 -8.35 -7.30
C ARG A 197 -1.48 -9.25 -6.12
N ALA A 198 -1.28 -10.57 -6.25
CA ALA A 198 -1.51 -11.51 -5.16
C ALA A 198 -0.62 -11.19 -3.95
N ARG A 199 0.66 -10.87 -4.17
CA ARG A 199 1.59 -10.39 -3.13
C ARG A 199 1.07 -9.10 -2.48
N ALA A 200 0.71 -8.10 -3.28
CA ALA A 200 0.21 -6.82 -2.76
C ALA A 200 -1.07 -6.98 -1.93
N ASP A 201 -1.91 -7.96 -2.27
CA ASP A 201 -3.09 -8.30 -1.48
C ASP A 201 -2.73 -9.04 -0.19
N LEU A 202 -1.76 -9.95 -0.18
CA LEU A 202 -1.24 -10.59 1.04
C LEU A 202 -0.64 -9.55 2.01
N ASP A 203 0.20 -8.66 1.50
CA ASP A 203 0.87 -7.62 2.31
C ASP A 203 -0.15 -6.64 2.92
N ALA A 204 -1.33 -6.51 2.30
CA ALA A 204 -2.43 -5.70 2.79
C ALA A 204 -3.47 -6.50 3.60
N HIS A 205 -3.19 -7.75 3.96
CA HIS A 205 -4.09 -8.67 4.68
C HIS A 205 -5.45 -8.86 3.97
N ARG A 206 -5.42 -8.89 2.64
CA ARG A 206 -6.57 -9.15 1.76
C ARG A 206 -6.53 -10.58 1.25
N ASP A 207 -6.48 -11.52 2.17
CA ASP A 207 -6.26 -12.95 1.92
C ASP A 207 -7.26 -13.53 0.91
N ARG A 208 -8.51 -13.05 0.94
CA ARG A 208 -9.56 -13.46 0.02
C ARG A 208 -9.20 -13.12 -1.43
N GLU A 209 -8.87 -11.86 -1.69
CA GLU A 209 -8.47 -11.40 -3.02
C GLU A 209 -7.16 -12.06 -3.47
N ALA A 210 -6.18 -12.17 -2.56
CA ALA A 210 -4.92 -12.83 -2.82
C ALA A 210 -5.13 -14.29 -3.27
N ALA A 211 -5.98 -15.07 -2.59
CA ALA A 211 -6.25 -16.46 -2.93
C ALA A 211 -6.86 -16.61 -4.33
N LEU A 212 -7.84 -15.74 -4.66
CA LEU A 212 -8.50 -15.76 -5.96
C LEU A 212 -7.53 -15.42 -7.09
N GLN A 213 -6.66 -14.43 -6.87
CA GLN A 213 -5.65 -14.04 -7.84
C GLN A 213 -4.55 -15.08 -7.98
N ALA A 214 -4.04 -15.63 -6.86
CA ALA A 214 -2.98 -16.63 -6.84
C ALA A 214 -3.37 -17.90 -7.62
N ARG A 215 -4.64 -18.30 -7.57
CA ARG A 215 -5.15 -19.42 -8.39
C ARG A 215 -4.94 -19.19 -9.87
N VAL A 216 -5.29 -18.01 -10.37
CA VAL A 216 -5.12 -17.67 -11.79
C VAL A 216 -3.64 -17.45 -12.10
N ALA A 217 -2.90 -16.84 -11.17
CA ALA A 217 -1.46 -16.60 -11.29
C ALA A 217 -0.68 -17.91 -11.49
N LEU A 218 -0.99 -18.95 -10.70
CA LEU A 218 -0.32 -20.24 -10.78
C LEU A 218 -0.55 -20.92 -12.13
N GLU A 219 -1.80 -20.97 -12.60
CA GLU A 219 -2.10 -21.61 -13.88
C GLU A 219 -1.50 -20.85 -15.06
N ALA A 220 -1.52 -19.50 -15.01
CA ALA A 220 -0.83 -18.68 -15.99
C ALA A 220 0.67 -18.95 -15.97
N LEU A 221 1.29 -19.05 -14.79
CA LEU A 221 2.72 -19.31 -14.64
C LEU A 221 3.10 -20.67 -15.23
N LEU A 222 2.35 -21.72 -14.90
CA LEU A 222 2.61 -23.08 -15.40
C LEU A 222 2.41 -23.21 -16.92
N ALA A 223 1.56 -22.37 -17.51
CA ALA A 223 1.34 -22.29 -18.95
C ALA A 223 2.42 -21.46 -19.68
N GLU A 224 2.79 -20.30 -19.13
CA GLU A 224 3.74 -19.35 -19.74
C GLU A 224 5.20 -19.73 -19.48
N LEU A 225 5.49 -20.47 -18.41
CA LEU A 225 6.80 -21.02 -18.07
C LEU A 225 6.74 -22.56 -18.04
N PRO A 226 6.71 -23.23 -19.20
CA PRO A 226 6.62 -24.69 -19.22
C PRO A 226 7.88 -25.37 -18.68
N HIS A 227 9.03 -24.71 -18.74
CA HIS A 227 10.30 -25.22 -18.24
C HIS A 227 10.92 -24.15 -17.32
N PRO A 228 10.38 -23.94 -16.11
CA PRO A 228 10.97 -22.98 -15.19
C PRO A 228 12.41 -23.44 -14.85
N PRO A 229 13.37 -22.52 -14.67
CA PRO A 229 14.75 -22.91 -14.42
C PRO A 229 14.89 -23.84 -13.20
N GLY A 230 15.67 -24.91 -13.33
CA GLY A 230 15.87 -25.93 -12.28
C GLY A 230 14.63 -26.79 -11.98
N ASP A 231 14.64 -27.50 -10.86
CA ASP A 231 13.53 -28.38 -10.45
C ASP A 231 12.39 -27.61 -9.74
N ARG A 232 11.89 -26.55 -10.39
CA ARG A 232 10.83 -25.68 -9.83
C ARG A 232 9.44 -26.09 -10.25
N ARG A 233 9.29 -26.83 -11.34
CA ARG A 233 7.97 -27.19 -11.90
C ARG A 233 7.17 -28.09 -10.96
N GLY A 234 7.78 -29.14 -10.43
CA GLY A 234 7.11 -30.09 -9.53
C GLY A 234 6.48 -29.41 -8.30
N PRO A 235 7.22 -28.59 -7.54
CA PRO A 235 6.67 -27.83 -6.42
C PRO A 235 5.51 -26.90 -6.81
N LEU A 236 5.62 -26.20 -7.94
CA LEU A 236 4.53 -25.34 -8.43
C LEU A 236 3.28 -26.14 -8.81
N GLU A 237 3.44 -27.31 -9.44
CA GLU A 237 2.30 -28.18 -9.77
C GLU A 237 1.63 -28.75 -8.51
N ALA A 238 2.40 -29.03 -7.46
CA ALA A 238 1.88 -29.46 -6.17
C ALA A 238 1.03 -28.39 -5.47
N ASP A 239 1.31 -27.10 -5.73
CA ASP A 239 0.57 -25.97 -5.15
C ASP A 239 -0.86 -25.82 -5.68
N ARG A 240 -1.22 -26.48 -6.79
CA ARG A 240 -2.58 -26.45 -7.34
C ARG A 240 -3.66 -26.86 -6.33
N GLY A 241 -3.38 -27.90 -5.54
CA GLY A 241 -4.32 -28.39 -4.53
C GLY A 241 -4.56 -27.36 -3.42
N PRO A 242 -3.52 -26.96 -2.67
CA PRO A 242 -3.61 -25.95 -1.62
C PRO A 242 -4.20 -24.62 -2.10
N ILE A 243 -3.73 -24.07 -3.23
CA ILE A 243 -4.26 -22.80 -3.77
C ILE A 243 -5.73 -22.97 -4.20
N GLY A 244 -6.08 -24.10 -4.81
CA GLY A 244 -7.47 -24.40 -5.16
C GLY A 244 -8.40 -24.43 -3.94
N ALA A 245 -7.94 -25.03 -2.84
CA ALA A 245 -8.67 -25.06 -1.57
C ALA A 245 -8.81 -23.65 -0.98
N ALA A 246 -7.72 -22.87 -0.92
CA ALA A 246 -7.73 -21.49 -0.42
C ALA A 246 -8.69 -20.60 -1.24
N ALA A 247 -8.62 -20.69 -2.58
CA ALA A 247 -9.50 -19.93 -3.46
C ALA A 247 -10.98 -20.32 -3.33
N ASN A 248 -11.28 -21.61 -3.13
CA ASN A 248 -12.66 -22.05 -2.90
C ASN A 248 -13.19 -21.57 -1.54
N ALA A 249 -12.37 -21.63 -0.48
CA ALA A 249 -12.73 -21.08 0.83
C ALA A 249 -12.98 -19.56 0.76
N ALA A 250 -12.12 -18.85 0.02
CA ALA A 250 -12.25 -17.41 -0.24
C ALA A 250 -13.58 -17.03 -0.90
N LEU A 251 -14.20 -17.89 -1.71
CA LEU A 251 -15.50 -17.59 -2.31
C LEU A 251 -16.61 -17.50 -1.25
N THR A 252 -16.51 -18.29 -0.19
CA THR A 252 -17.56 -18.44 0.83
C THR A 252 -17.32 -17.64 2.11
N GLY A 253 -16.10 -17.14 2.35
CA GLY A 253 -15.81 -16.43 3.60
C GLY A 253 -14.31 -16.19 3.80
N SER A 254 -13.89 -16.31 5.06
CA SER A 254 -12.49 -16.15 5.48
C SER A 254 -11.69 -17.44 5.27
N LEU A 255 -10.38 -17.28 5.07
CA LEU A 255 -9.44 -18.39 5.05
C LEU A 255 -9.09 -18.79 6.49
N SER A 256 -8.76 -20.06 6.70
CA SER A 256 -8.09 -20.50 7.93
C SER A 256 -6.62 -20.12 7.89
N GLU A 257 -5.97 -20.03 9.06
CA GLU A 257 -4.53 -19.75 9.17
C GLU A 257 -3.71 -20.73 8.31
N ASP A 258 -3.98 -22.03 8.37
CA ASP A 258 -3.30 -23.04 7.54
C ASP A 258 -3.42 -22.77 6.03
N LEU A 259 -4.56 -22.25 5.56
CA LEU A 259 -4.77 -21.94 4.15
C LEU A 259 -4.06 -20.64 3.77
N THR A 260 -4.03 -19.66 4.67
CA THR A 260 -3.27 -18.42 4.49
C THR A 260 -1.76 -18.71 4.43
N ASP A 261 -1.23 -19.54 5.32
CA ASP A 261 0.19 -19.93 5.30
C ASP A 261 0.56 -20.69 4.02
N ALA A 262 -0.29 -21.63 3.60
CA ALA A 262 -0.08 -22.34 2.33
C ALA A 262 -0.11 -21.39 1.13
N LEU A 263 -1.01 -20.40 1.14
CA LEU A 263 -1.10 -19.37 0.10
C LEU A 263 0.16 -18.50 0.06
N ILE A 264 0.65 -18.02 1.21
CA ILE A 264 1.87 -17.22 1.32
C ILE A 264 3.06 -18.00 0.74
N ALA A 265 3.25 -19.25 1.18
CA ALA A 265 4.35 -20.08 0.73
C ALA A 265 4.29 -20.37 -0.78
N ALA A 266 3.09 -20.53 -1.34
CA ALA A 266 2.91 -20.73 -2.78
C ALA A 266 3.20 -19.45 -3.58
N VAL A 267 2.78 -18.28 -3.10
CA VAL A 267 3.13 -16.99 -3.73
C VAL A 267 4.64 -16.75 -3.71
N GLU A 268 5.32 -17.05 -2.61
CA GLU A 268 6.79 -16.97 -2.53
C GLU A 268 7.47 -17.88 -3.57
N ARG A 269 6.99 -19.11 -3.75
CA ARG A 269 7.51 -20.02 -4.78
C ARG A 269 7.29 -19.48 -6.20
N MET A 270 6.13 -18.89 -6.48
CA MET A 270 5.86 -18.24 -7.77
C MET A 270 6.81 -17.06 -8.00
N GLU A 271 7.03 -16.21 -7.00
CA GLU A 271 7.98 -15.09 -7.07
C GLU A 271 9.41 -15.56 -7.32
N ASP A 272 9.84 -16.63 -6.67
CA ASP A 272 11.16 -17.23 -6.85
C ASP A 272 11.36 -17.83 -8.24
N ALA A 273 10.34 -18.49 -8.80
CA ALA A 273 10.37 -18.98 -10.18
C ALA A 273 10.49 -17.83 -11.19
N LEU A 274 9.73 -16.75 -10.99
CA LEU A 274 9.83 -15.54 -11.82
C LEU A 274 11.17 -14.83 -11.66
N ARG A 275 11.72 -14.79 -10.44
CA ARG A 275 13.06 -14.24 -10.18
C ARG A 275 14.13 -15.04 -10.90
N ALA A 276 14.07 -16.38 -10.85
CA ALA A 276 15.00 -17.26 -11.54
C ALA A 276 14.98 -17.06 -13.07
N ARG A 277 13.78 -16.94 -13.67
CA ARG A 277 13.62 -16.60 -15.09
C ARG A 277 14.30 -15.26 -15.42
N ARG A 278 14.04 -14.22 -14.62
CA ARG A 278 14.61 -12.88 -14.84
C ARG A 278 16.14 -12.86 -14.80
N LEU A 279 16.73 -13.67 -13.93
CA LEU A 279 18.19 -13.77 -13.77
C LEU A 279 18.85 -14.63 -14.86
N GLY A 280 18.10 -15.20 -15.80
CA GLY A 280 18.67 -15.91 -16.93
C GLY A 280 19.44 -17.17 -16.55
N THR A 281 19.01 -17.88 -15.50
CA THR A 281 19.53 -19.23 -15.19
C THR A 281 19.20 -20.27 -16.28
N ASP A 282 18.66 -19.83 -17.43
CA ASP A 282 18.44 -20.55 -18.70
C ASP A 282 19.66 -20.56 -19.65
N ARG A 283 20.87 -20.24 -19.17
CA ARG A 283 22.10 -20.63 -19.89
C ARG A 283 22.50 -22.05 -19.47
N GLY A 284 21.82 -23.03 -20.02
CA GLY A 284 22.14 -24.46 -19.93
C GLY A 284 21.58 -25.21 -21.12
#